data_AF-A0A833M675-F1
#
_entry.id   AF-A0A833M675-F1
#
_cell.length_a   1.000
_cell.length_b   1.000
_cell.length_c   1.000
_cell.angle_alpha   90.00
_cell.angle_beta   90.00
_cell.angle_gamma   90.00
#
_symmetry.space_group_name_H-M   'P 1'
#
loop_
_entity.id
_entity.type
_entity.pdbx_description
1 polymer ?
#
loop_
_entity_poly.entity_id
_entity_poly.type
_entity_poly.pdbx_seq_one_letter_code
_entity_poly.pdbx_strand_id
1 'polypeptide(L)' 'MATDSSIVSANLDVLRQGFDLIRRLPDAGYVTSAGAAAPVGAHFRHVIEHYSCFLSGCAGGRMDYDARERDPELER' A
#
# COMPACT_ATOMS: atom_id res chain seq x y z
N MET A 1 -5.30 -13.04 -25.48
CA MET A 1 -5.63 -13.25 -24.06
C MET A 1 -6.29 -11.98 -23.56
N ALA A 2 -7.60 -11.99 -23.30
CA ALA A 2 -8.26 -10.86 -22.68
C ALA A 2 -7.68 -10.74 -21.26
N THR A 3 -6.96 -9.66 -20.98
CA THR A 3 -6.46 -9.38 -19.64
C THR A 3 -7.68 -9.21 -18.74
N ASP A 4 -7.81 -10.04 -17.72
CA ASP A 4 -8.96 -10.08 -16.84
C ASP A 4 -9.05 -8.77 -16.06
N SER A 5 -9.78 -7.80 -16.63
CA SER A 5 -9.91 -6.43 -16.13
C SER A 5 -10.60 -6.37 -14.76
N SER A 6 -11.23 -7.47 -14.33
CA SER A 6 -11.94 -7.61 -13.07
C SER A 6 -11.05 -7.44 -11.85
N ILE A 7 -9.87 -8.07 -11.81
CA ILE A 7 -8.95 -8.01 -10.66
C ILE A 7 -8.29 -6.63 -10.56
N VAL A 8 -7.88 -6.05 -11.69
CA VAL A 8 -7.32 -4.70 -11.71
C VAL A 8 -8.34 -3.68 -11.22
N SER A 9 -9.60 -3.79 -11.68
CA SER A 9 -10.68 -2.92 -11.23
C SER A 9 -10.97 -3.08 -9.73
N ALA A 10 -11.02 -4.31 -9.22
CA ALA A 10 -11.22 -4.56 -7.80
C ALA A 10 -10.12 -3.95 -6.93
N ASN A 11 -8.86 -4.06 -7.36
CA ASN A 11 -7.73 -3.43 -6.67
C ASN A 11 -7.82 -1.90 -6.70
N LEU A 12 -8.18 -1.31 -7.84
CA LEU A 12 -8.40 0.14 -7.94
C LEU A 12 -9.51 0.61 -7.00
N ASP A 13 -10.59 -0.15 -6.86
CA ASP A 13 -11.70 0.20 -5.97
C ASP A 13 -11.29 0.17 -4.50
N VAL A 14 -10.51 -0.83 -4.08
CA VAL A 14 -9.97 -0.89 -2.71
C VAL A 14 -8.97 0.25 -2.45
N LEU A 15 -8.09 0.55 -3.41
CA LEU A 15 -7.15 1.66 -3.29
C LEU A 15 -7.87 3.02 -3.17
N ARG A 16 -8.97 3.22 -3.92
CA ARG A 16 -9.82 4.41 -3.81
C ARG A 16 -10.49 4.51 -2.44
N GLN A 17 -11.04 3.41 -1.92
CA GLN A 17 -11.61 3.38 -0.58
C GLN A 17 -10.56 3.75 0.49
N GLY A 18 -9.34 3.24 0.34
CA GLY A 18 -8.23 3.57 1.23
C GLY A 18 -7.83 5.06 1.15
N PHE A 19 -7.74 5.62 -0.05
CA PHE A 19 -7.47 7.04 -0.25
C PHE A 19 -8.54 7.92 0.42
N ASP A 20 -9.81 7.57 0.23
CA ASP A 20 -10.93 8.28 0.85
C ASP A 20 -10.91 8.18 2.37
N LEU A 21 -10.48 7.03 2.92
CA LEU A 21 -10.28 6.86 4.37
C LEU A 21 -9.21 7.83 4.90
N ILE A 22 -8.02 7.85 4.29
CA ILE A 22 -6.93 8.75 4.71
C ILE A 22 -7.39 10.21 4.71
N ARG A 23 -8.10 10.64 3.64
CA ARG A 23 -8.56 12.04 3.53
C ARG A 23 -9.51 12.48 4.66
N ARG A 24 -10.17 11.54 5.31
CA ARG A 24 -11.12 11.81 6.41
C ARG A 24 -10.53 11.53 7.78
N LEU A 25 -9.36 10.90 7.84
CA LEU A 25 -8.72 10.50 9.08
C LEU A 25 -7.97 11.71 9.67
N PRO A 26 -8.18 12.06 10.95
CA PRO A 26 -7.32 13.04 11.60
C PRO A 26 -5.90 12.49 11.76
N ASP A 27 -4.90 13.36 11.83
CA ASP A 27 -3.49 12.99 11.99
C ASP A 27 -3.26 12.02 13.14
N ALA A 28 -3.96 12.23 14.28
CA ALA A 28 -3.89 11.32 15.42
C ALA A 28 -4.34 9.90 15.05
N GLY A 29 -5.39 9.74 14.25
CA GLY A 29 -5.84 8.44 13.76
C GLY A 29 -4.87 7.80 12.77
N TYR A 30 -4.08 8.60 12.06
CA TYR A 30 -3.07 8.10 11.13
C TYR A 30 -1.87 7.47 11.85
N VAL A 31 -1.42 8.06 12.95
CA VAL A 31 -0.22 7.63 13.69
C VAL A 31 -0.51 6.75 14.91
N THR A 32 -1.74 6.68 15.40
CA THR A 32 -2.07 5.93 16.61
C THR A 32 -2.30 4.45 16.33
N SER A 33 -1.61 3.59 17.09
CA SER A 33 -1.84 2.14 17.13
C SER A 33 -3.13 1.79 17.89
N ALA A 34 -3.86 0.80 17.40
CA ALA A 34 -5.04 0.26 18.08
C ALA A 34 -4.72 -1.11 18.70
N GLY A 35 -4.35 -1.12 19.98
CA GLY A 35 -3.93 -2.33 20.67
C GLY A 35 -2.65 -2.91 20.08
N ALA A 36 -2.69 -4.16 19.62
CA ALA A 36 -1.56 -4.83 18.96
C ALA A 36 -1.44 -4.52 17.46
N ALA A 37 -2.38 -3.76 16.87
CA ALA A 37 -2.34 -3.38 15.47
C ALA A 37 -1.39 -2.19 15.25
N ALA A 38 -0.65 -2.21 14.14
CA ALA A 38 0.16 -1.07 13.71
C ALA A 38 -0.74 0.14 13.37
N PRO A 39 -0.19 1.36 13.38
CA PRO A 39 -0.92 2.54 12.96
C PRO A 39 -1.45 2.42 11.53
N VAL A 40 -2.55 3.13 11.23
CA VAL A 40 -3.12 3.18 9.87
C VAL A 40 -2.05 3.60 8.84
N GLY A 41 -1.22 4.60 9.18
CA GLY A 41 -0.13 5.04 8.30
C GLY A 41 0.88 3.94 7.95
N ALA A 42 1.20 3.06 8.91
CA ALA A 42 2.10 1.94 8.66
C ALA A 42 1.51 0.92 7.67
N HIS A 43 0.20 0.65 7.76
CA HIS A 43 -0.50 -0.20 6.80
C HIS A 43 -0.51 0.40 5.40
N PHE A 44 -0.80 1.70 5.26
CA PHE A 44 -0.83 2.35 3.96
C PHE A 44 0.55 2.42 3.30
N ARG A 45 1.60 2.70 4.09
CA ARG A 45 2.97 2.60 3.58
C ARG A 45 3.24 1.20 3.03
N HIS A 46 2.90 0.15 3.77
CA HIS A 46 3.12 -1.23 3.30
C HIS A 46 2.41 -1.51 1.97
N VAL A 47 1.17 -1.02 1.80
CA VAL A 47 0.43 -1.14 0.53
C VAL A 47 1.16 -0.40 -0.60
N ILE A 48 1.60 0.84 -0.37
CA ILE A 48 2.29 1.65 -1.38
C ILE A 48 3.61 1.00 -1.80
N GLU A 49 4.41 0.54 -0.85
CA GLU A 49 5.66 -0.18 -1.12
C GLU A 49 5.42 -1.46 -1.90
N HIS A 50 4.39 -2.24 -1.54
CA HIS A 50 4.03 -3.46 -2.25
C HIS A 50 3.69 -3.21 -3.73
N TYR A 51 2.85 -2.21 -4.01
CA TYR A 51 2.53 -1.83 -5.38
C TYR A 51 3.73 -1.24 -6.13
N SER A 52 4.61 -0.52 -5.44
CA SER A 52 5.85 0.02 -6.04
C SER A 52 6.77 -1.11 -6.48
N CYS A 53 6.96 -2.14 -5.64
CA CYS A 53 7.71 -3.35 -6.01
C CYS A 53 7.04 -4.11 -7.15
N PHE A 54 5.72 -4.29 -7.10
CA PHE A 54 4.96 -4.96 -8.15
C PHE A 54 5.15 -4.28 -9.51
N LEU A 55 4.90 -2.96 -9.58
CA LEU A 55 4.97 -2.20 -10.83
C LEU A 55 6.40 -2.13 -11.38
N SER A 56 7.39 -1.97 -10.51
CA SER A 56 8.81 -1.99 -10.90
C SER A 56 9.23 -3.38 -11.40
N GLY A 57 8.79 -4.43 -10.70
CA GLY A 57 9.07 -5.81 -11.07
C GLY A 57 8.38 -6.27 -12.36
N CYS A 58 7.19 -5.73 -12.66
CA CYS A 58 6.53 -5.95 -13.96
C CYS A 58 7.38 -5.43 -15.13
N ALA A 59 8.02 -4.26 -14.98
CA ALA A 59 8.91 -3.73 -16.01
C ALA A 59 10.19 -4.57 -16.16
N GLY A 60 10.71 -5.11 -15.05
CA GLY A 60 11.93 -5.93 -15.01
C GLY A 60 11.76 -7.43 -15.27
N GLY A 61 10.52 -7.92 -15.39
CA GLY A 61 10.22 -9.35 -15.55
C GLY A 61 10.44 -10.21 -14.30
N ARG A 62 10.74 -9.60 -13.14
CA ARG A 62 10.91 -10.25 -11.84
C ARG A 62 10.29 -9.39 -10.74
N MET A 63 9.33 -9.96 -10.02
CA MET A 63 8.81 -9.36 -8.80
C MET A 63 9.64 -9.85 -7.61
N ASP A 64 10.25 -8.91 -6.89
CA ASP A 64 11.00 -9.19 -5.67
C ASP A 64 10.48 -8.28 -4.55
N TYR A 65 9.60 -8.82 -3.71
CA TYR A 65 8.99 -8.08 -2.62
C TYR A 65 9.91 -7.92 -1.41
N ASP A 66 10.96 -8.75 -1.32
CA ASP A 66 11.97 -8.62 -0.26
C ASP A 66 12.94 -7.48 -0.56
N ALA A 67 13.11 -7.15 -1.84
CA ALA A 67 13.85 -5.97 -2.30
C ALA A 67 13.08 -4.65 -2.12
N ARG A 68 12.04 -4.61 -1.27
CA ARG A 68 11.29 -3.36 -1.02
C ARG A 68 12.21 -2.26 -0.49
N GLU A 69 12.11 -1.09 -1.09
CA GLU A 69 12.78 0.10 -0.59
C GLU A 69 12.20 0.45 0.78
N ARG A 70 13.08 0.54 1.78
CA ARG A 70 12.70 0.90 3.14
C ARG A 70 13.22 2.29 3.42
N ASP A 71 12.34 3.16 3.88
CA ASP A 71 12.73 4.47 4.41
C ASP A 71 12.83 4.39 5.95
N PRO A 72 14.04 4.42 6.52
CA PRO A 72 14.23 4.36 7.97
C PRO A 72 13.67 5.57 8.72
N GLU A 73 13.51 6.73 8.07
CA GLU A 73 12.88 7.90 8.70
C GLU A 73 11.39 7.68 8.89
N LEU A 74 10.77 6.95 7.96
CA LEU A 74 9.36 6.57 8.06
C LEU A 74 9.19 5.36 9.01
N GLU A 75 10.10 4.39 9.05
CA GLU A 75 9.96 3.11 9.80
C GLU A 75 10.14 3.21 11.33
N ARG A 76 10.25 4.42 11.90
CA ARG A 76 10.39 4.64 13.35
C ARG A 76 9.16 4.25 14.18
#